data_AF-A0A6A8QQ05-F1
#
_entry.id   AF-A0A6A8QQ05-F1
#
_cell.length_a   1.000
_cell.length_b   1.000
_cell.length_c   1.000
_cell.angle_alpha   90.00
_cell.angle_beta   90.00
_cell.angle_gamma   90.00
#
_symmetry.space_group_name_H-M   'P 1'
#
loop_
_entity.id
_entity.type
_entity.pdbx_description
1 polymer ?
#
loop_
_entity_poly.entity_id
_entity_poly.type
_entity_poly.pdbx_seq_one_letter_code
_entity_poly.pdbx_strand_id
1 'polypeptide(L)'
;MQAETVPRLLRETPVPVTVTVGIGNDGADIAVFHVGQDKNGVVKTEVFPSNNNDLADQVVWRPPYLAVISRSSGNCWNCTGEAVFKIVDDRAVRIGDINLDYLPEAVPALPDGQFLTRYAKLESQAGFCHACSPSFMVVLTEQAGRLVIDAQATWAANAGLWSHAQDVAATLAAHGMPRGNSDERFAWELDGFRDLVSAAALAKYCDRPDLLKDYLDRLTPHLPSALSGRLNEALALVSPLEPVSQWNSNAPY
;
A
#
# COMPACT_ATOMS: atom_id res chain seq x y z
N MET A 1 -39.54 -10.02 -44.56
CA MET A 1 -38.18 -9.91 -44.03
C MET A 1 -37.93 -8.44 -43.73
N GLN A 2 -37.85 -8.07 -42.45
CA GLN A 2 -37.38 -6.75 -42.03
C GLN A 2 -35.88 -6.88 -41.75
N ALA A 3 -35.09 -5.88 -42.13
CA ALA A 3 -33.67 -5.83 -41.78
C ALA A 3 -33.55 -5.18 -40.39
N GLU A 4 -33.08 -5.95 -39.41
CA GLU A 4 -32.72 -5.39 -38.10
C GLU A 4 -31.49 -4.51 -38.24
N THR A 5 -31.66 -3.20 -38.06
CA THR A 5 -30.54 -2.28 -37.85
C THR A 5 -29.96 -2.53 -36.47
N VAL A 6 -28.87 -3.31 -36.41
CA VAL A 6 -28.01 -3.45 -35.23
C VAL A 6 -27.63 -2.05 -34.73
N PRO A 7 -27.85 -1.71 -33.45
CA PRO A 7 -27.37 -0.46 -32.88
C PRO A 7 -25.87 -0.34 -33.08
N ARG A 8 -25.45 0.72 -33.76
CA ARG A 8 -24.04 1.00 -34.04
C ARG A 8 -23.33 1.16 -32.69
N LEU A 9 -22.51 0.18 -32.31
CA LEU A 9 -21.68 0.25 -31.10
C LEU A 9 -21.03 1.64 -31.05
N LEU A 10 -21.34 2.38 -29.98
CA LEU A 10 -20.58 3.57 -29.60
C LEU A 10 -19.15 3.11 -29.42
N ARG A 11 -18.28 3.46 -30.37
CA ARG A 11 -16.85 3.19 -30.25
C ARG A 11 -16.38 3.87 -28.96
N GLU A 12 -15.83 3.08 -28.06
CA GLU A 12 -15.10 3.54 -26.88
C GLU A 12 -14.00 4.48 -27.35
N THR A 13 -14.33 5.77 -27.40
CA THR A 13 -13.43 6.82 -27.82
C THR A 13 -12.90 7.39 -26.52
N PRO A 14 -11.60 7.27 -26.21
CA PRO A 14 -11.05 7.75 -24.96
C PRO A 14 -11.43 9.22 -24.76
N VAL A 15 -12.23 9.50 -23.74
CA VAL A 15 -12.66 10.85 -23.39
C VAL A 15 -11.52 11.48 -22.60
N PRO A 16 -10.88 12.56 -23.07
CA PRO A 16 -9.87 13.25 -22.30
C PRO A 16 -10.53 13.94 -21.11
N VAL A 17 -10.24 13.47 -19.90
CA VAL A 17 -10.69 14.10 -18.66
C VAL A 17 -9.61 15.10 -18.23
N THR A 18 -10.00 16.34 -17.97
CA THR A 18 -9.13 17.31 -17.29
C THR A 18 -9.55 17.39 -15.83
N VAL A 19 -8.65 17.01 -14.94
CA VAL A 19 -8.84 17.13 -13.50
C VAL A 19 -8.05 18.33 -13.01
N THR A 20 -8.73 19.30 -12.41
CA THR A 20 -8.10 20.42 -11.71
C THR A 20 -8.21 20.18 -10.22
N VAL A 21 -7.08 19.91 -9.56
CA VAL A 21 -6.98 19.76 -8.10
C VAL A 21 -6.57 21.10 -7.51
N GLY A 22 -7.52 21.81 -6.90
CA GLY A 22 -7.24 22.99 -6.08
C GLY A 22 -6.99 22.58 -4.63
N ILE A 23 -5.75 22.70 -4.13
CA ILE A 23 -5.43 22.41 -2.73
C ILE A 23 -5.67 23.69 -1.91
N GLY A 24 -6.75 23.73 -1.15
CA GLY A 24 -7.02 24.73 -0.13
C GLY A 24 -6.51 24.30 1.26
N ASN A 25 -6.46 25.24 2.20
CA ASN A 25 -6.00 24.96 3.58
C ASN A 25 -6.90 23.96 4.33
N ASP A 26 -8.17 23.82 3.91
CA ASP A 26 -9.19 22.98 4.57
C ASP A 26 -9.58 21.73 3.75
N GLY A 27 -8.92 21.48 2.61
CA GLY A 27 -9.21 20.34 1.73
C GLY A 27 -8.86 20.58 0.26
N ALA A 28 -8.90 19.51 -0.54
CA ALA A 28 -8.67 19.57 -1.99
C ALA A 28 -10.01 19.64 -2.75
N ASP A 29 -10.27 20.78 -3.40
CA ASP A 29 -11.35 20.95 -4.36
C ASP A 29 -10.94 20.31 -5.69
N ILE A 30 -11.40 19.09 -5.96
CA ILE A 30 -11.17 18.41 -7.23
C ILE A 30 -12.31 18.71 -8.20
N ALA A 31 -12.07 19.63 -9.15
CA ALA A 31 -12.95 19.86 -10.28
C ALA A 31 -12.61 18.87 -11.41
N VAL A 32 -13.50 17.91 -11.65
CA VAL A 32 -13.40 16.96 -12.76
C VAL A 32 -14.22 17.49 -13.93
N PHE A 33 -13.56 17.91 -15.01
CA PHE A 33 -14.24 18.39 -16.21
C PHE A 33 -14.43 17.25 -17.21
N HIS A 34 -15.68 16.91 -17.47
CA HIS A 34 -16.07 15.97 -18.53
C HIS A 34 -16.01 16.68 -19.89
N VAL A 35 -15.19 16.20 -20.83
CA VAL A 35 -14.99 16.85 -22.14
C VAL A 35 -15.51 16.02 -23.32
N GLY A 36 -16.76 16.25 -23.70
CA GLY A 36 -17.35 15.86 -24.99
C GLY A 36 -18.86 16.07 -25.03
N GLN A 37 -19.54 16.48 -26.13
CA GLN A 37 -19.15 16.90 -27.50
C GLN A 37 -20.24 17.92 -28.01
N ASP A 38 -20.34 18.46 -29.25
CA ASP A 38 -19.62 18.26 -30.51
C ASP A 38 -19.51 19.54 -31.40
N LYS A 39 -18.71 19.45 -32.49
CA LYS A 39 -18.52 20.32 -33.70
C LYS A 39 -18.48 21.86 -33.65
N ASN A 40 -19.13 22.58 -32.73
CA ASN A 40 -19.33 24.04 -32.81
C ASN A 40 -19.01 24.86 -31.54
N GLY A 41 -18.56 24.25 -30.44
CA GLY A 41 -18.40 24.93 -29.15
C GLY A 41 -17.03 24.75 -28.50
N VAL A 42 -16.14 25.72 -28.67
CA VAL A 42 -14.81 25.77 -28.03
C VAL A 42 -14.96 25.85 -26.50
N VAL A 43 -14.23 25.00 -25.77
CA VAL A 43 -13.87 25.25 -24.37
C VAL A 43 -12.37 25.53 -24.33
N LYS A 44 -11.98 26.66 -23.72
CA LYS A 44 -10.59 27.06 -23.57
C LYS A 44 -9.85 26.07 -22.67
N THR A 45 -8.72 25.57 -23.13
CA THR A 45 -7.69 25.00 -22.26
C THR A 45 -6.90 26.15 -21.62
N GLU A 46 -7.24 26.55 -20.41
CA GLU A 46 -6.33 27.37 -19.58
C GLU A 46 -5.44 26.42 -18.78
N VAL A 47 -4.34 26.02 -19.43
CA VAL A 47 -3.21 25.40 -18.74
C VAL A 47 -2.62 26.47 -17.82
N PHE A 48 -2.83 26.36 -16.52
CA PHE A 48 -2.04 27.10 -15.56
C PHE A 48 -0.59 26.61 -15.70
N PRO A 49 0.38 27.46 -16.05
CA PRO A 49 1.78 27.06 -16.02
C PRO A 49 2.20 26.97 -14.55
N SER A 50 2.01 25.80 -13.93
CA SER A 50 2.70 25.50 -12.69
C SER A 50 4.19 25.44 -13.03
N ASN A 51 4.93 26.42 -12.51
CA ASN A 51 6.38 26.51 -12.57
C ASN A 51 7.09 25.33 -11.86
N ASN A 52 6.33 24.41 -11.27
CA ASN A 52 6.74 23.03 -10.98
C ASN A 52 5.97 22.06 -11.90
N ASN A 53 6.68 21.32 -12.76
CA ASN A 53 6.11 20.28 -13.64
C ASN A 53 5.71 18.98 -12.89
N ASP A 54 5.81 18.97 -11.56
CA ASP A 54 5.78 17.75 -10.73
C ASP A 54 4.36 17.20 -10.48
N LEU A 55 3.31 18.02 -10.64
CA LEU A 55 1.93 17.62 -10.32
C LEU A 55 1.31 16.63 -11.32
N ALA A 56 1.77 16.64 -12.59
CA ALA A 56 1.30 15.67 -13.57
C ALA A 56 1.78 14.24 -13.25
N ASP A 57 2.99 14.12 -12.68
CA ASP A 57 3.57 12.86 -12.21
C ASP A 57 3.02 12.44 -10.83
N GLN A 58 2.11 13.23 -10.25
CA GLN A 58 1.46 13.02 -8.96
C GLN A 58 -0.02 12.63 -9.08
N VAL A 59 -0.54 12.39 -10.29
CA VAL A 59 -1.95 12.03 -10.50
C VAL A 59 -2.05 10.82 -11.42
N VAL A 60 -2.62 9.73 -10.90
CA VAL A 60 -2.72 8.44 -11.62
C VAL A 60 -4.18 8.07 -11.82
N TRP A 61 -4.58 8.01 -13.08
CA TRP A 61 -5.94 7.65 -13.48
C TRP A 61 -6.04 6.16 -13.84
N ARG A 62 -6.92 5.44 -13.15
CA ARG A 62 -7.21 4.01 -13.35
C ARG A 62 -8.74 3.82 -13.22
N PRO A 63 -9.52 4.01 -14.30
CA PRO A 63 -10.99 4.01 -14.25
C PRO A 63 -11.56 2.84 -13.42
N PRO A 64 -12.48 3.09 -12.47
CA PRO A 64 -13.17 4.35 -12.14
C PRO A 64 -12.44 5.27 -11.14
N TYR A 65 -11.20 4.96 -10.78
CA TYR A 65 -10.45 5.59 -9.69
C TYR A 65 -9.40 6.60 -10.17
N LEU A 66 -9.16 7.60 -9.31
CA LEU A 66 -8.12 8.61 -9.41
C LEU A 66 -7.30 8.57 -8.12
N ALA A 67 -6.00 8.29 -8.21
CA ALA A 67 -5.09 8.42 -7.09
C ALA A 67 -4.32 9.73 -7.20
N VAL A 68 -4.25 10.47 -6.09
CA VAL A 68 -3.47 11.72 -5.97
C VAL A 68 -2.34 11.47 -5.00
N ILE A 69 -1.13 11.44 -5.55
CA ILE A 69 0.13 11.19 -4.85
C ILE A 69 0.58 12.49 -4.20
N SER A 70 0.66 12.53 -2.86
CA SER A 70 1.43 13.57 -2.20
C SER A 70 2.92 13.23 -2.32
N ARG A 71 3.77 14.19 -2.69
CA ARG A 71 5.24 14.03 -2.65
C ARG A 71 5.83 15.02 -1.65
N SER A 72 6.54 14.52 -0.65
CA SER A 72 7.45 15.34 0.17
C SER A 72 8.75 15.62 -0.59
N SER A 73 9.22 16.87 -0.60
CA SER A 73 10.46 17.26 -1.27
C SER A 73 11.70 16.81 -0.47
N GLY A 74 12.28 15.66 -0.82
CA GLY A 74 13.53 15.17 -0.24
C GLY A 74 14.07 13.96 -1.00
N ASN A 75 15.39 13.80 -1.08
CA ASN A 75 16.04 12.71 -1.83
C ASN A 75 16.02 11.36 -1.10
N CYS A 76 15.05 11.19 -0.19
CA CYS A 76 14.93 10.08 0.73
C CYS A 76 13.44 9.81 0.95
N TRP A 77 12.90 8.76 0.32
CA TRP A 77 11.68 8.04 0.74
C TRP A 77 10.36 8.85 0.74
N ASN A 78 9.42 8.47 -0.13
CA ASN A 78 8.09 9.08 -0.18
C ASN A 78 7.20 8.54 0.95
N CYS A 79 7.43 8.96 2.19
CA CYS A 79 6.58 8.66 3.35
C CYS A 79 5.20 9.36 3.30
N THR A 80 4.75 9.78 2.12
CA THR A 80 3.52 10.53 1.87
C THR A 80 2.48 9.62 1.24
N GLY A 81 1.38 9.40 1.97
CA GLY A 81 0.24 8.63 1.47
C GLY A 81 -0.44 9.26 0.27
N GLU A 82 -1.02 8.42 -0.58
CA GLU A 82 -1.82 8.80 -1.74
C GLU A 82 -3.31 8.78 -1.38
N ALA A 83 -4.02 9.86 -1.71
CA ALA A 83 -5.46 9.92 -1.52
C ALA A 83 -6.15 9.29 -2.74
N VAL A 84 -7.03 8.32 -2.50
CA VAL A 84 -7.77 7.62 -3.55
C VAL A 84 -9.19 8.18 -3.65
N PHE A 85 -9.56 8.55 -4.87
CA PHE A 85 -10.88 9.06 -5.24
C PHE A 85 -11.55 8.13 -6.26
N LYS A 86 -12.88 8.14 -6.28
CA LYS A 86 -13.73 7.48 -7.27
C LYS A 86 -14.64 8.51 -7.91
N ILE A 87 -14.92 8.38 -9.21
CA ILE A 87 -15.93 9.21 -9.86
C ILE A 87 -17.31 8.59 -9.67
N VAL A 88 -18.23 9.35 -9.07
CA VAL A 88 -19.64 9.00 -8.83
C VAL A 88 -20.48 10.23 -9.21
N ASP A 89 -21.46 10.06 -10.10
CA ASP A 89 -22.35 11.13 -10.59
C ASP A 89 -21.58 12.43 -10.97
N ASP A 90 -20.56 12.26 -11.82
CA ASP A 90 -19.65 13.30 -12.32
C ASP A 90 -18.87 14.07 -11.23
N ARG A 91 -18.70 13.48 -10.04
CA ARG A 91 -17.96 14.05 -8.90
C ARG A 91 -16.87 13.11 -8.39
N ALA A 92 -15.73 13.67 -8.00
CA ALA A 92 -14.70 12.94 -7.28
C ALA A 92 -15.09 12.78 -5.80
N VAL A 93 -15.17 11.54 -5.32
CA VAL A 93 -15.42 11.19 -3.92
C VAL A 93 -14.18 10.49 -3.37
N ARG A 94 -13.56 11.02 -2.30
CA ARG A 94 -12.43 10.34 -1.63
C ARG A 94 -12.93 9.07 -0.96
N ILE A 95 -12.39 7.92 -1.36
CA ILE A 95 -12.76 6.60 -0.81
C ILE A 95 -11.72 6.09 0.20
N GLY A 96 -10.51 6.65 0.24
CA GLY A 96 -9.53 6.30 1.26
C GLY A 96 -8.15 6.84 0.98
N ASP A 97 -7.18 6.28 1.69
CA ASP A 97 -5.76 6.60 1.59
C ASP A 97 -4.95 5.30 1.53
N ILE A 98 -3.86 5.33 0.76
CA ILE A 98 -2.89 4.24 0.66
C ILE A 98 -1.49 4.78 0.94
N ASN A 99 -0.61 3.96 1.51
CA ASN A 99 0.81 4.26 1.63
C ASN A 99 1.63 3.45 0.61
N LEU A 100 2.32 4.12 -0.33
CA LEU A 100 3.13 3.49 -1.39
C LEU A 100 4.64 3.54 -1.10
N ASP A 101 5.04 3.06 0.08
CA ASP A 101 6.43 2.72 0.33
C ASP A 101 6.88 1.59 -0.63
N TYR A 102 7.74 1.96 -1.59
CA TYR A 102 8.52 1.09 -2.51
C TYR A 102 7.88 0.54 -3.80
N LEU A 103 6.82 1.13 -4.37
CA LEU A 103 6.45 0.77 -5.76
C LEU A 103 7.19 1.69 -6.75
N PRO A 104 8.20 1.20 -7.52
CA PRO A 104 9.02 2.04 -8.40
C PRO A 104 8.24 2.55 -9.63
N GLU A 105 7.06 2.02 -9.86
CA GLU A 105 6.07 2.48 -10.83
C GLU A 105 4.75 2.60 -10.07
N ALA A 106 3.99 3.68 -10.28
CA ALA A 106 2.78 3.93 -9.50
C ALA A 106 1.68 2.89 -9.79
N VAL A 107 1.37 2.05 -8.80
CA VAL A 107 0.27 1.07 -8.86
C VAL A 107 -0.75 1.33 -7.74
N PRO A 108 -1.69 2.27 -7.95
CA PRO A 108 -2.74 2.57 -6.99
C PRO A 108 -4.11 2.01 -7.41
N ALA A 109 -4.15 1.05 -8.35
CA ALA A 109 -5.30 0.16 -8.60
C ALA A 109 -4.87 -1.00 -9.50
N LEU A 110 -5.11 -2.22 -9.04
CA LEU A 110 -5.03 -3.43 -9.86
C LEU A 110 -6.27 -3.53 -10.78
N PRO A 111 -6.21 -4.30 -11.89
CA PRO A 111 -7.31 -4.36 -12.88
C PRO A 111 -8.67 -4.85 -12.35
N ASP A 112 -8.69 -5.49 -11.18
CA ASP A 112 -9.87 -5.98 -10.47
C ASP A 112 -10.44 -4.98 -9.45
N GLY A 113 -9.83 -3.80 -9.31
CA GLY A 113 -10.22 -2.78 -8.33
C GLY A 113 -9.66 -3.01 -6.93
N GLN A 114 -8.65 -3.86 -6.77
CA GLN A 114 -7.83 -3.93 -5.56
C GLN A 114 -6.79 -2.81 -5.51
N PHE A 115 -6.39 -2.43 -4.31
CA PHE A 115 -5.34 -1.44 -4.05
C PHE A 115 -4.24 -2.09 -3.21
N LEU A 116 -2.98 -1.74 -3.46
CA LEU A 116 -1.85 -2.24 -2.69
C LEU A 116 -1.29 -1.12 -1.82
N THR A 117 -0.90 -1.45 -0.60
CA THR A 117 -0.16 -0.56 0.30
C THR A 117 0.82 -1.38 1.14
N ARG A 118 1.81 -0.75 1.77
CA ARG A 118 2.76 -1.43 2.68
C ARG A 118 2.38 -1.16 4.14
N TYR A 119 2.25 -2.22 4.93
CA TYR A 119 2.20 -2.09 6.39
C TYR A 119 3.62 -1.78 6.89
N ALA A 120 3.88 -0.51 7.19
CA ALA A 120 5.19 -0.01 7.65
C ALA A 120 5.19 0.41 9.14
N LYS A 121 4.08 0.23 9.88
CA LYS A 121 3.90 0.71 11.27
C LYS A 121 5.02 0.30 12.25
N LEU A 122 5.72 -0.81 11.99
CA LEU A 122 6.79 -1.33 12.84
C LEU A 122 8.13 -0.60 12.65
N GLU A 123 8.22 0.35 11.72
CA GLU A 123 9.46 1.08 11.41
C GLU A 123 9.96 1.96 12.55
N SER A 124 9.05 2.57 13.33
CA SER A 124 9.39 3.42 14.47
C SER A 124 9.87 2.65 15.72
N GLN A 125 9.99 1.32 15.64
CA GLN A 125 10.40 0.50 16.77
C GLN A 125 11.92 0.49 17.00
N ALA A 126 12.30 0.58 18.27
CA ALA A 126 13.69 0.56 18.69
C ALA A 126 14.40 -0.75 18.28
N GLY A 127 15.43 -0.62 17.44
CA GLY A 127 16.26 -1.75 17.00
C GLY A 127 16.02 -2.21 15.57
N PHE A 128 15.06 -1.63 14.84
CA PHE A 128 15.01 -1.71 13.39
C PHE A 128 15.58 -0.44 12.76
N CYS A 129 16.16 -0.58 11.56
CA CYS A 129 16.53 0.56 10.71
C CYS A 129 15.40 0.77 9.69
N HIS A 130 15.26 1.99 9.16
CA HIS A 130 14.29 2.34 8.10
C HIS A 130 14.19 1.28 6.96
N ALA A 131 15.31 0.88 6.36
CA ALA A 131 15.40 -0.17 5.30
C ALA A 131 15.35 -1.62 5.79
N CYS A 132 15.28 -1.80 7.10
CA CYS A 132 15.39 -3.08 7.80
C CYS A 132 14.10 -3.41 8.57
N SER A 133 13.08 -2.55 8.45
CA SER A 133 11.87 -2.61 9.25
C SER A 133 10.92 -3.71 8.78
N PRO A 134 10.31 -4.49 9.70
CA PRO A 134 9.34 -5.50 9.34
C PRO A 134 8.16 -4.90 8.61
N SER A 135 7.85 -5.42 7.42
CA SER A 135 6.75 -4.93 6.59
C SER A 135 6.18 -6.03 5.70
N PHE A 136 4.93 -5.85 5.29
CA PHE A 136 4.22 -6.75 4.39
C PHE A 136 3.24 -5.96 3.52
N MET A 137 2.82 -6.53 2.39
CA MET A 137 1.81 -5.90 1.53
C MET A 137 0.43 -6.02 2.19
N VAL A 138 -0.40 -4.99 2.09
CA VAL A 138 -1.81 -5.02 2.46
C VAL A 138 -2.63 -4.75 1.22
N VAL A 139 -3.64 -5.59 0.99
CA VAL A 139 -4.59 -5.44 -0.10
C VAL A 139 -5.84 -4.77 0.45
N LEU A 140 -6.30 -3.72 -0.22
CA LEU A 140 -7.55 -3.04 0.06
C LEU A 140 -8.54 -3.24 -1.09
N THR A 141 -9.82 -3.22 -0.80
CA THR A 141 -10.93 -3.23 -1.78
C THR A 141 -11.89 -2.08 -1.48
N GLU A 142 -12.58 -1.57 -2.49
CA GLU A 142 -13.70 -0.65 -2.24
C GLU A 142 -14.92 -1.43 -1.74
N GLN A 143 -15.44 -1.06 -0.58
CA GLN A 143 -16.72 -1.54 -0.07
C GLN A 143 -17.54 -0.36 0.48
N ALA A 144 -18.75 -0.16 -0.06
CA ALA A 144 -19.65 0.93 0.31
C ALA A 144 -19.00 2.33 0.26
N GLY A 145 -18.25 2.62 -0.82
CA GLY A 145 -17.63 3.94 -1.03
C GLY A 145 -16.41 4.23 -0.16
N ARG A 146 -15.81 3.20 0.46
CA ARG A 146 -14.56 3.33 1.23
C ARG A 146 -13.60 2.19 0.94
N LEU A 147 -12.29 2.43 1.07
CA LEU A 147 -11.28 1.38 1.08
C LEU A 147 -11.34 0.61 2.41
N VAL A 148 -11.36 -0.71 2.32
CA VAL A 148 -11.29 -1.64 3.46
C VAL A 148 -10.29 -2.74 3.18
N ILE A 149 -9.69 -3.30 4.23
CA ILE A 149 -8.68 -4.36 4.11
C ILE A 149 -9.33 -5.67 3.69
N ASP A 150 -8.82 -6.28 2.63
CA ASP A 150 -9.11 -7.66 2.28
C ASP A 150 -8.08 -8.56 2.97
N ALA A 151 -8.48 -9.19 4.07
CA ALA A 151 -7.63 -10.08 4.86
C ALA A 151 -7.14 -11.31 4.07
N GLN A 152 -7.94 -11.81 3.13
CA GLN A 152 -7.62 -13.00 2.35
C GLN A 152 -6.66 -12.67 1.21
N ALA A 153 -6.92 -11.59 0.46
CA ALA A 153 -6.01 -11.12 -0.57
C ALA A 153 -4.69 -10.62 0.03
N THR A 154 -4.72 -9.95 1.18
CA THR A 154 -3.52 -9.58 1.96
C THR A 154 -2.69 -10.81 2.32
N TRP A 155 -3.32 -11.88 2.83
CA TRP A 155 -2.60 -13.12 3.11
C TRP A 155 -1.99 -13.75 1.85
N ALA A 156 -2.77 -13.82 0.76
CA ALA A 156 -2.33 -14.40 -0.52
C ALA A 156 -1.15 -13.62 -1.14
N ALA A 157 -1.19 -12.28 -1.12
CA ALA A 157 -0.13 -11.42 -1.64
C ALA A 157 1.22 -11.61 -0.92
N ASN A 158 1.20 -12.11 0.31
CA ASN A 158 2.40 -12.37 1.13
C ASN A 158 2.71 -13.87 1.31
N ALA A 159 2.12 -14.75 0.50
CA ALA A 159 2.40 -16.19 0.59
C ALA A 159 3.90 -16.53 0.44
N GLY A 160 4.62 -15.79 -0.41
CA GLY A 160 6.08 -15.91 -0.56
C GLY A 160 6.86 -15.52 0.70
N LEU A 161 6.52 -14.38 1.32
CA LEU A 161 7.08 -13.93 2.59
C LEU A 161 6.85 -14.98 3.70
N TRP A 162 5.61 -15.46 3.81
CA TRP A 162 5.26 -16.49 4.81
C TRP A 162 6.05 -17.77 4.61
N SER A 163 6.15 -18.28 3.36
CA SER A 163 6.93 -19.48 3.04
C SER A 163 8.41 -19.29 3.40
N HIS A 164 9.02 -18.18 2.97
CA HIS A 164 10.42 -17.90 3.26
C HIS A 164 10.69 -17.82 4.78
N ALA A 165 9.80 -17.19 5.54
CA ALA A 165 9.91 -17.11 6.99
C ALA A 165 9.72 -18.46 7.71
N GLN A 166 9.01 -19.43 7.11
CA GLN A 166 9.03 -20.83 7.60
C GLN A 166 10.39 -21.49 7.35
N ASP A 167 10.98 -21.29 6.17
CA ASP A 167 12.29 -21.87 5.80
C ASP A 167 13.42 -21.29 6.68
N VAL A 168 13.40 -19.99 6.97
CA VAL A 168 14.32 -19.33 7.90
C VAL A 168 14.13 -19.87 9.32
N ALA A 169 12.88 -20.03 9.79
CA ALA A 169 12.60 -20.59 11.11
C ALA A 169 13.03 -22.07 11.23
N ALA A 170 12.84 -22.88 10.19
CA ALA A 170 13.30 -24.27 10.14
C ALA A 170 14.84 -24.36 10.14
N THR A 171 15.51 -23.47 9.40
CA THR A 171 16.98 -23.35 9.39
C THR A 171 17.51 -22.98 10.77
N LEU A 172 16.88 -22.01 11.44
CA LEU A 172 17.21 -21.61 12.82
C LEU A 172 16.98 -22.76 13.81
N ALA A 173 15.91 -23.55 13.66
CA ALA A 173 15.64 -24.72 14.50
C ALA A 173 16.69 -25.84 14.32
N ALA A 174 17.14 -26.08 13.08
CA ALA A 174 18.09 -27.15 12.76
C ALA A 174 19.55 -26.79 13.10
N HIS A 175 19.94 -25.52 12.95
CA HIS A 175 21.35 -25.08 13.01
C HIS A 175 21.64 -24.05 14.10
N GLY A 176 20.61 -23.46 14.71
CA GLY A 176 20.73 -22.32 15.61
C GLY A 176 21.08 -21.03 14.86
N MET A 177 21.34 -19.97 15.63
CA MET A 177 21.82 -18.69 15.10
C MET A 177 23.14 -18.87 14.33
N PRO A 178 23.34 -18.18 13.18
CA PRO A 178 24.64 -18.13 12.52
C PRO A 178 25.74 -17.69 13.48
N ARG A 179 26.79 -18.50 13.59
CA ARG A 179 27.98 -18.23 14.43
C ARG A 179 29.11 -17.56 13.65
N GLY A 180 28.73 -16.86 12.58
CA GLY A 180 29.61 -16.29 11.58
C GLY A 180 30.45 -15.11 12.08
N ASN A 181 31.11 -14.46 11.14
CA ASN A 181 31.73 -13.15 11.40
C ASN A 181 30.66 -12.08 11.69
N SER A 182 31.09 -10.84 11.99
CA SER A 182 30.19 -9.71 12.25
C SER A 182 29.15 -9.52 11.15
N ASP A 183 29.55 -9.75 9.91
CA ASP A 183 28.80 -9.35 8.72
C ASP A 183 27.73 -10.40 8.38
N GLU A 184 28.07 -11.69 8.49
CA GLU A 184 27.13 -12.81 8.40
C GLU A 184 26.05 -12.74 9.50
N ARG A 185 26.46 -12.36 10.72
CA ARG A 185 25.52 -12.16 11.84
C ARG A 185 24.64 -10.93 11.61
N PHE A 186 25.23 -9.82 11.15
CA PHE A 186 24.50 -8.59 10.86
C PHE A 186 23.49 -8.79 9.73
N ALA A 187 23.85 -9.47 8.64
CA ALA A 187 22.93 -9.82 7.56
C ALA A 187 21.76 -10.69 8.05
N TRP A 188 22.00 -11.66 8.95
CA TRP A 188 20.91 -12.43 9.56
C TRP A 188 20.01 -11.56 10.47
N GLU A 189 20.60 -10.69 11.30
CA GLU A 189 19.85 -9.78 12.17
C GLU A 189 19.08 -8.70 11.38
N LEU A 190 19.51 -8.38 10.15
CA LEU A 190 18.84 -7.46 9.22
C LEU A 190 17.71 -8.10 8.42
N ASP A 191 18.00 -9.13 7.63
CA ASP A 191 17.05 -9.71 6.68
C ASP A 191 16.27 -10.87 7.31
N GLY A 192 17.00 -11.83 7.89
CA GLY A 192 16.41 -13.02 8.50
C GLY A 192 15.43 -12.69 9.62
N PHE A 193 15.85 -11.88 10.59
CA PHE A 193 14.99 -11.49 11.71
C PHE A 193 13.82 -10.58 11.27
N ARG A 194 14.03 -9.66 10.31
CA ARG A 194 12.96 -8.84 9.72
C ARG A 194 11.86 -9.71 9.13
N ASP A 195 12.22 -10.73 8.35
CA ASP A 195 11.24 -11.56 7.64
C ASP A 195 10.47 -12.46 8.62
N LEU A 196 11.14 -12.97 9.67
CA LEU A 196 10.49 -13.70 10.78
C LEU A 196 9.44 -12.82 11.50
N VAL A 197 9.79 -11.58 11.84
CA VAL A 197 8.86 -10.63 12.49
C VAL A 197 7.75 -10.21 11.53
N SER A 198 8.05 -10.01 10.24
CA SER A 198 7.07 -9.62 9.21
C SER A 198 6.02 -10.71 9.00
N ALA A 199 6.42 -11.98 8.98
CA ALA A 199 5.50 -13.11 8.88
C ALA A 199 4.62 -13.26 10.13
N ALA A 200 5.18 -13.13 11.33
CA ALA A 200 4.38 -13.13 12.56
C ALA A 200 3.40 -11.95 12.62
N ALA A 201 3.85 -10.75 12.23
CA ALA A 201 3.01 -9.57 12.15
C ALA A 201 1.87 -9.73 11.13
N LEU A 202 2.15 -10.27 9.93
CA LEU A 202 1.15 -10.62 8.93
C LEU A 202 0.10 -11.59 9.49
N ALA A 203 0.51 -12.67 10.17
CA ALA A 203 -0.42 -13.65 10.74
C ALA A 203 -1.29 -13.04 11.85
N LYS A 204 -0.75 -12.14 12.68
CA LYS A 204 -1.56 -11.38 13.64
C LYS A 204 -2.50 -10.39 12.95
N TYR A 205 -2.02 -9.68 11.93
CA TYR A 205 -2.77 -8.66 11.21
C TYR A 205 -3.96 -9.24 10.43
N CYS A 206 -3.77 -10.37 9.77
CA CYS A 206 -4.80 -11.13 9.04
C CYS A 206 -5.70 -12.02 9.92
N ASP A 207 -5.65 -11.87 11.24
CA ASP A 207 -6.38 -12.68 12.23
C ASP A 207 -6.27 -14.20 11.99
N ARG A 208 -5.02 -14.69 11.98
CA ARG A 208 -4.67 -16.11 11.85
C ARG A 208 -4.08 -16.66 13.17
N PRO A 209 -4.85 -16.72 14.28
CA PRO A 209 -4.32 -17.06 15.60
C PRO A 209 -3.67 -18.45 15.64
N ASP A 210 -4.24 -19.45 14.97
CA ASP A 210 -3.68 -20.81 14.94
C ASP A 210 -2.34 -20.86 14.22
N LEU A 211 -2.24 -20.24 13.03
CA LEU A 211 -0.99 -20.17 12.26
C LEU A 211 0.09 -19.35 12.98
N LEU A 212 -0.30 -18.26 13.63
CA LEU A 212 0.59 -17.45 14.45
C LEU A 212 1.12 -18.26 15.64
N LYS A 213 0.24 -18.93 16.39
CA LYS A 213 0.63 -19.75 17.54
C LYS A 213 1.59 -20.87 17.11
N ASP A 214 1.21 -21.65 16.10
CA ASP A 214 2.03 -22.74 15.57
C ASP A 214 3.41 -22.26 15.09
N TYR A 215 3.46 -21.06 14.50
CA TYR A 215 4.71 -20.44 14.08
C TYR A 215 5.58 -19.99 15.26
N LEU A 216 4.99 -19.31 16.26
CA LEU A 216 5.69 -18.85 17.45
C LEU A 216 6.18 -20.02 18.33
N ASP A 217 5.40 -21.09 18.45
CA ASP A 217 5.80 -22.30 19.18
C ASP A 217 7.03 -22.98 18.56
N ARG A 218 7.14 -22.95 17.22
CA ARG A 218 8.35 -23.42 16.51
C ARG A 218 9.51 -22.45 16.62
N LEU A 219 9.28 -21.14 16.50
CA LEU A 219 10.33 -20.14 16.38
C LEU A 219 10.97 -19.77 17.74
N THR A 220 10.14 -19.53 18.76
CA THR A 220 10.56 -18.93 20.03
C THR A 220 11.64 -19.73 20.78
N PRO A 221 11.62 -21.08 20.85
CA PRO A 221 12.65 -21.86 21.53
C PRO A 221 14.07 -21.70 20.97
N HIS A 222 14.20 -21.21 19.73
CA HIS A 222 15.48 -21.06 19.03
C HIS A 222 15.98 -19.61 18.94
N LEU A 223 15.16 -18.64 19.35
CA LEU A 223 15.54 -17.23 19.40
C LEU A 223 16.31 -16.89 20.70
N PRO A 224 17.42 -16.13 20.62
CA PRO A 224 17.99 -15.44 21.77
C PRO A 224 16.95 -14.57 22.49
N SER A 225 17.04 -14.46 23.82
CA SER A 225 16.06 -13.73 24.64
C SER A 225 15.84 -12.29 24.19
N ALA A 226 16.89 -11.58 23.76
CA ALA A 226 16.79 -10.22 23.23
C ALA A 226 15.95 -10.13 21.94
N LEU A 227 16.03 -11.12 21.07
CA LEU A 227 15.26 -11.16 19.81
C LEU A 227 13.82 -11.65 20.05
N SER A 228 13.62 -12.59 20.98
CA SER A 228 12.28 -12.95 21.46
C SER A 228 11.57 -11.74 22.10
N GLY A 229 12.28 -10.91 22.88
CA GLY A 229 11.77 -9.64 23.40
C GLY A 229 11.28 -8.70 22.29
N ARG A 230 12.15 -8.39 21.31
CA ARG A 230 11.80 -7.54 20.16
C ARG A 230 10.63 -8.08 19.33
N LEU A 231 10.55 -9.39 19.12
CA LEU A 231 9.42 -10.02 18.42
C LEU A 231 8.10 -9.79 19.18
N ASN A 232 8.10 -9.95 20.50
CA ASN A 232 6.91 -9.69 21.33
C ASN A 232 6.52 -8.21 21.35
N GLU A 233 7.50 -7.30 21.41
CA GLU A 233 7.29 -5.84 21.31
C GLU A 233 6.72 -5.44 19.94
N ALA A 234 7.21 -6.04 18.85
CA ALA A 234 6.66 -5.87 17.49
C ALA A 234 5.20 -6.34 17.42
N LEU A 235 4.93 -7.57 17.87
CA LEU A 235 3.58 -8.12 17.86
C LEU A 235 2.63 -7.34 18.77
N ALA A 236 3.10 -6.68 19.83
CA ALA A 236 2.26 -5.85 20.69
C ALA A 236 1.68 -4.63 19.95
N LEU A 237 2.39 -4.05 18.97
CA LEU A 237 1.91 -2.89 18.19
C LEU A 237 0.98 -3.26 17.02
N VAL A 238 0.98 -4.53 16.59
CA VAL A 238 0.12 -5.00 15.50
C VAL A 238 -1.29 -5.24 16.01
N SER A 239 -2.25 -4.49 15.48
CA SER A 239 -3.69 -4.70 15.70
C SER A 239 -4.31 -5.41 14.48
N PRO A 240 -5.15 -6.45 14.65
CA PRO A 240 -5.78 -7.14 13.53
C PRO A 240 -6.61 -6.18 12.66
N LEU A 241 -6.38 -6.22 11.35
CA LEU A 241 -7.08 -5.42 10.33
C LEU A 241 -7.17 -3.92 10.66
N GLU A 242 -6.13 -3.37 11.29
CA GLU A 242 -6.03 -1.94 11.62
C GLU A 242 -6.04 -1.07 10.36
N PRO A 243 -6.96 -0.08 10.24
CA PRO A 243 -7.04 0.81 9.08
C PRO A 243 -5.76 1.60 8.82
N VAL A 244 -5.44 1.83 7.54
CA VAL A 244 -4.26 2.58 7.06
C VAL A 244 -4.12 3.94 7.76
N SER A 245 -5.24 4.64 7.99
CA SER A 245 -5.26 5.95 8.64
C SER A 245 -4.77 5.96 10.10
N GLN A 246 -4.61 4.80 10.74
CA GLN A 246 -4.12 4.70 12.11
C GLN A 246 -2.60 4.44 12.19
N TRP A 247 -1.97 3.99 11.09
CA TRP A 247 -0.55 3.61 11.08
C TRP A 247 0.39 4.82 11.33
N ASN A 248 0.04 5.99 10.80
CA ASN A 248 0.89 7.20 10.84
C ASN A 248 0.61 8.11 12.06
N SER A 249 -0.16 7.64 13.04
CA SER A 249 -0.75 8.51 14.07
C SER A 249 0.18 8.97 15.20
N ASN A 250 1.40 8.41 15.34
CA ASN A 250 2.23 8.60 16.54
C ASN A 250 3.76 8.65 16.34
N ALA A 251 4.27 8.71 15.11
CA ALA A 251 5.71 8.83 14.86
C ALA A 251 6.09 10.31 14.60
N PRO A 252 6.73 11.02 15.55
CA PRO A 252 7.47 12.23 15.22
C PRO A 252 8.73 11.84 14.44
N TYR A 253 8.80 12.29 13.19
CA TYR A 253 10.05 12.33 12.42
C TYR A 253 10.96 13.46 12.94
#